data_AF-A0A6J1Q2Y6-F1
#
_entry.id   AF-A0A6J1Q2Y6-F1
#
_cell.length_a   1.000
_cell.length_b   1.000
_cell.length_c   1.000
_cell.angle_alpha   90.00
_cell.angle_beta   90.00
_cell.angle_gamma   90.00
#
_symmetry.space_group_name_H-M   'P 1'
#
loop_
_entity.id
_entity.type
_entity.pdbx_description
1 polymer ?
#
loop_
_entity_poly.entity_id
_entity_poly.type
_entity_poly.pdbx_seq_one_letter_code
_entity_poly.pdbx_strand_id
1 'polypeptide(L)'
;MAQHSCVAGFPTIFINNESRYFYPQCENGDIIRKSALPGGMEEIVVDPITLQQDPDESVSEAINSFNQSNNIDERLIEEVRRHEPLYNFRLPLTQRGRKQTKQMWQDISTELNGEISADGAAKRWKSLRDTFMKIIADKRQPSGSGSFSTEKVAVS
;
A
#
# COMPACT_ATOMS: atom_id res chain seq x y z
N MET A 1 -4.88 -25.24 -7.36
CA MET A 1 -4.33 -23.88 -7.23
C MET A 1 -3.50 -23.60 -8.47
N ALA A 2 -3.75 -22.49 -9.17
CA ALA A 2 -2.98 -22.13 -10.35
C ALA A 2 -1.55 -21.76 -9.91
N GLN A 3 -0.59 -22.64 -10.19
CA GLN A 3 0.83 -22.39 -9.94
C GLN A 3 1.29 -21.35 -10.98
N HIS A 4 1.66 -20.15 -10.52
CA HIS A 4 2.13 -19.09 -11.41
C HIS A 4 3.50 -19.46 -11.99
N SER A 5 3.82 -19.03 -13.21
CA SER A 5 5.10 -19.35 -13.86
C SER A 5 6.33 -18.86 -13.06
N CYS A 6 6.17 -17.83 -12.22
CA CYS A 6 7.24 -17.32 -11.35
C CYS A 6 7.67 -18.29 -10.25
N VAL A 7 6.86 -19.30 -9.92
CA VAL A 7 7.19 -20.34 -8.94
C VAL A 7 7.48 -21.69 -9.61
N ALA A 8 7.59 -21.71 -10.94
CA ALA A 8 7.99 -22.91 -11.66
C ALA A 8 9.44 -23.26 -11.33
N GLY A 9 9.67 -24.49 -10.82
CA GLY A 9 10.99 -24.98 -10.45
C GLY A 9 11.33 -24.92 -8.95
N PHE A 10 10.47 -24.30 -8.13
CA PHE A 10 10.60 -24.37 -6.67
C PHE A 10 9.70 -25.49 -6.12
N PRO A 11 10.24 -26.47 -5.37
CA PRO A 11 9.46 -27.60 -4.85
C PRO A 11 8.45 -27.14 -3.78
N THR A 12 8.83 -26.16 -2.97
CA THR A 12 8.03 -25.58 -1.89
C THR A 12 8.22 -24.07 -1.85
N ILE A 13 7.13 -23.36 -1.55
CA ILE A 13 7.13 -21.91 -1.35
C ILE A 13 6.47 -21.59 -0.01
N PHE A 14 7.08 -20.68 0.74
CA PHE A 14 6.51 -20.14 1.97
C PHE A 14 5.84 -18.79 1.64
N ILE A 15 4.60 -18.60 2.08
CA ILE A 15 3.87 -17.33 1.92
C ILE A 15 3.73 -16.68 3.29
N ASN A 16 4.29 -15.49 3.46
CA ASN A 16 4.08 -14.71 4.66
C ASN A 16 2.68 -14.07 4.61
N ASN A 17 1.82 -14.40 5.57
CA ASN A 17 0.43 -13.93 5.59
C ASN A 17 0.30 -12.42 5.85
N GLU A 18 1.25 -11.82 6.56
CA GLU A 18 1.25 -10.40 6.91
C GLU A 18 1.74 -9.56 5.74
N SER A 19 2.89 -9.91 5.18
CA SER A 19 3.54 -9.13 4.13
C SER A 19 3.08 -9.53 2.71
N ARG A 20 2.38 -10.66 2.58
CA ARG A 20 1.91 -11.26 1.32
C ARG A 20 3.02 -11.58 0.32
N TYR A 21 4.28 -11.54 0.76
CA TYR A 21 5.43 -12.00 -0.01
C TYR A 21 5.56 -13.52 0.05
N PHE A 22 6.12 -14.11 -1.00
CA PHE A 22 6.44 -15.52 -1.05
C PHE A 22 7.95 -15.73 -1.21
N TYR A 23 8.47 -16.80 -0.62
CA TYR A 23 9.89 -17.13 -0.59
C TYR A 23 10.09 -18.60 -0.96
N PRO A 24 11.14 -18.95 -1.73
CA PRO A 24 11.55 -20.34 -1.91
C PRO A 24 11.88 -20.99 -0.57
N GLN A 25 11.40 -22.23 -0.37
CA GLN A 25 11.67 -23.00 0.83
C GLN A 25 12.59 -24.18 0.51
N CYS A 26 13.60 -24.39 1.36
CA CYS A 26 14.51 -25.53 1.30
C CYS A 26 13.86 -26.79 1.91
N GLU A 27 14.44 -27.97 1.65
CA GLU A 27 13.92 -29.24 2.18
C GLU A 27 13.94 -29.31 3.72
N ASN A 28 14.86 -28.59 4.35
CA ASN A 28 14.98 -28.47 5.80
C ASN A 28 13.98 -27.46 6.42
N GLY A 29 13.19 -26.79 5.59
CA GLY A 29 12.18 -25.81 6.02
C GLY A 29 12.65 -24.35 6.02
N ASP A 30 13.94 -24.08 5.80
CA ASP A 30 14.49 -22.72 5.76
C ASP A 30 14.02 -21.94 4.53
N ILE A 31 14.01 -20.61 4.61
CA ILE A 31 13.65 -19.74 3.48
C ILE A 31 14.85 -18.99 2.93
N ILE A 32 14.86 -18.78 1.61
CA ILE A 32 15.88 -17.99 0.93
C ILE A 32 15.31 -16.60 0.63
N ARG A 33 15.95 -15.55 1.15
CA ARG A 33 15.53 -14.16 0.89
C ARG A 33 16.73 -13.23 0.66
N LYS A 34 16.50 -12.15 -0.09
CA LYS A 34 17.47 -11.05 -0.20
C LYS A 34 17.36 -10.18 1.05
N SER A 35 18.47 -9.97 1.75
CA SER A 35 18.53 -9.11 2.95
C SER A 35 19.54 -7.99 2.74
N ALA A 36 19.20 -6.80 3.24
CA ALA A 36 20.16 -5.71 3.38
C ALA A 36 20.98 -5.94 4.65
N LEU A 37 22.29 -6.08 4.50
CA LEU A 37 23.24 -6.22 5.60
C LEU A 37 23.82 -4.83 5.98
N PRO A 38 24.38 -4.70 7.21
CA PRO A 38 25.03 -3.46 7.64
C PRO A 38 26.09 -3.02 6.62
N GLY A 39 26.07 -1.75 6.24
CA GLY A 39 26.94 -1.21 5.19
C GLY A 39 26.29 -1.11 3.81
N GLY A 40 25.00 -1.43 3.68
CA GLY A 40 24.23 -1.21 2.44
C GLY A 40 24.48 -2.26 1.36
N MET A 41 25.13 -3.37 1.71
CA MET A 41 25.28 -4.52 0.83
C MET A 41 24.02 -5.39 0.89
N GLU A 42 23.52 -5.84 -0.25
CA GLU A 42 22.41 -6.79 -0.31
C GLU A 42 22.96 -8.19 -0.61
N GLU A 43 22.64 -9.16 0.24
CA GLU A 43 23.09 -10.54 0.11
C GLU A 43 21.90 -11.52 0.19
N ILE A 44 22.06 -12.68 -0.45
CA ILE A 44 21.10 -13.78 -0.34
C ILE A 44 21.38 -14.49 0.98
N VAL A 45 20.42 -14.45 1.90
CA VAL A 45 20.52 -15.08 3.21
C VAL A 45 19.54 -16.25 3.30
N VAL A 46 19.98 -17.33 3.95
CA VAL A 46 19.13 -18.46 4.34
C VAL A 46 18.71 -18.23 5.77
N ASP A 47 17.41 -18.01 5.98
CA ASP A 47 16.86 -17.80 7.30
C ASP A 47 16.13 -19.07 7.76
N PRO A 48 16.43 -19.58 8.97
CA PRO A 48 15.52 -20.52 9.60
C PRO A 48 14.18 -19.83 9.82
N ILE A 49 13.06 -20.53 9.61
CA ILE A 49 11.72 -20.03 9.99
C ILE A 49 11.66 -19.99 11.52
N THR A 50 12.35 -19.03 12.12
CA THR A 50 12.16 -18.62 13.50
C THR A 50 11.25 -17.42 13.40
N LEU A 51 9.99 -17.59 13.82
CA LEU A 51 9.09 -16.48 14.08
C LEU A 51 9.82 -15.52 15.03
N GLN A 52 10.36 -14.42 14.52
CA GLN A 52 10.76 -13.29 15.35
C GLN A 52 9.48 -12.66 15.89
N GLN A 53 8.91 -13.29 16.92
CA GLN A 53 8.14 -12.58 17.93
C GLN A 53 9.15 -11.86 18.82
N ASP A 54 9.63 -10.71 18.36
CA ASP A 54 10.13 -9.70 19.27
C ASP A 54 8.91 -8.97 19.86
N PRO A 55 8.67 -9.03 21.18
CA PRO A 55 7.60 -8.27 21.81
C PRO A 55 8.10 -6.84 22.06
N ASP A 56 8.11 -5.99 21.03
CA ASP A 56 8.17 -4.54 21.23
C ASP A 56 6.73 -4.02 21.35
N GLU A 57 6.30 -3.85 22.60
CA GLU A 57 4.95 -3.47 23.04
C GLU A 57 4.43 -2.17 22.38
N SER A 58 5.33 -1.35 21.82
CA SER A 58 5.03 -0.07 21.14
C SER A 58 4.40 -0.22 19.75
N VAL A 59 4.63 -1.33 19.05
CA VAL A 59 4.17 -1.51 17.66
C VAL A 59 2.72 -2.04 17.59
N SER A 60 2.27 -2.72 18.65
CA SER A 60 0.94 -3.34 18.71
C SER A 60 -0.22 -2.34 18.62
N GLU A 61 -0.03 -1.14 19.18
CA GLU A 61 -1.03 -0.07 19.18
C GLU A 61 -1.10 0.65 17.81
N ALA A 62 0.05 0.81 17.15
CA ALA A 62 0.12 1.35 15.79
C ALA A 62 -0.45 0.38 14.75
N ILE A 63 -0.20 -0.93 14.89
CA ILE A 63 -0.74 -1.97 14.00
C ILE A 63 -2.26 -2.10 14.18
N ASN A 64 -2.79 -2.04 15.40
CA ASN A 64 -4.24 -2.04 15.62
C ASN A 64 -4.89 -0.79 15.01
N SER A 65 -4.28 0.39 15.16
CA SER A 65 -4.76 1.62 14.51
C SER A 65 -4.72 1.52 12.98
N PHE A 66 -3.69 0.90 12.41
CA PHE A 66 -3.59 0.65 10.96
C PHE A 66 -4.63 -0.36 10.48
N ASN A 67 -4.86 -1.46 11.20
CA ASN A 67 -5.84 -2.48 10.79
C ASN A 67 -7.30 -2.01 10.95
N GLN A 68 -7.59 -1.21 11.98
CA GLN A 68 -8.91 -0.62 12.16
C GLN A 68 -9.17 0.48 11.13
N SER A 69 -8.15 1.25 10.76
CA SER A 69 -8.25 2.23 9.66
C SER A 69 -8.35 1.56 8.28
N ASN A 70 -7.72 0.40 8.07
CA ASN A 70 -7.88 -0.37 6.83
C ASN A 70 -9.34 -0.82 6.63
N ASN A 71 -10.06 -1.20 7.69
CA ASN A 71 -11.46 -1.62 7.53
C ASN A 71 -12.38 -0.47 7.10
N ILE A 72 -12.25 0.70 7.75
CA ILE A 72 -13.06 1.88 7.38
C ILE A 72 -12.66 2.43 6.01
N ASP A 73 -11.38 2.38 5.64
CA ASP A 73 -10.92 2.82 4.32
C ASP A 73 -11.46 1.94 3.19
N GLU A 74 -11.41 0.61 3.35
CA GLU A 74 -11.97 -0.33 2.37
C GLU A 74 -13.48 -0.12 2.20
N ARG A 75 -14.22 0.04 3.31
CA ARG A 75 -15.66 0.36 3.26
C ARG A 75 -15.90 1.71 2.59
N LEU A 76 -15.11 2.74 2.92
CA LEU A 76 -15.22 4.06 2.31
C LEU A 76 -14.94 4.01 0.80
N ILE A 77 -13.93 3.27 0.37
CA ILE A 77 -13.59 3.09 -1.06
C ILE A 77 -14.77 2.44 -1.79
N GLU A 78 -15.37 1.41 -1.23
CA GLU A 78 -16.51 0.71 -1.83
C GLU A 78 -17.76 1.61 -1.89
N GLU A 79 -18.04 2.40 -0.86
CA GLU A 79 -19.16 3.36 -0.92
C GLU A 79 -18.91 4.50 -1.90
N VAL A 80 -17.69 5.07 -1.94
CA VAL A 80 -17.35 6.12 -2.91
C VAL A 80 -17.41 5.58 -4.34
N ARG A 81 -17.05 4.32 -4.56
CA ARG A 81 -17.16 3.65 -5.86
C ARG A 81 -18.60 3.61 -6.39
N ARG A 82 -19.59 3.41 -5.50
CA ARG A 82 -21.03 3.44 -5.84
C ARG A 82 -21.53 4.85 -6.17
N HIS A 83 -20.88 5.87 -5.64
CA HIS A 83 -21.21 7.28 -5.88
C HIS A 83 -20.32 7.88 -6.98
N GLU A 84 -20.52 7.43 -8.22
CA GLU A 84 -19.74 7.85 -9.41
C GLU A 84 -19.48 9.37 -9.53
N PRO A 85 -20.44 10.27 -9.23
CA PRO A 85 -20.22 11.71 -9.33
C PRO A 85 -19.13 12.26 -8.40
N LEU A 86 -18.67 11.50 -7.39
CA LEU A 86 -17.59 11.93 -6.50
C LEU A 86 -16.20 11.84 -7.14
N TYR A 87 -16.00 10.94 -8.11
CA TYR A 87 -14.68 10.70 -8.71
C TYR A 87 -14.67 10.82 -10.23
N ASN A 88 -15.80 10.62 -10.91
CA ASN A 88 -15.84 10.72 -12.37
C ASN A 88 -16.04 12.17 -12.81
N PHE A 89 -14.96 12.80 -13.30
CA PHE A 89 -14.94 14.18 -13.81
C PHE A 89 -15.59 14.37 -15.20
N ARG A 90 -16.01 13.29 -15.86
CA ARG A 90 -16.66 13.34 -17.18
C ARG A 90 -18.16 13.57 -17.11
N LEU A 91 -18.78 13.37 -15.94
CA LEU A 91 -20.20 13.63 -15.72
C LEU A 91 -20.54 15.13 -15.80
N PRO A 92 -21.78 15.52 -16.17
CA PRO A 92 -22.21 16.91 -16.20
C PRO A 92 -22.11 17.61 -14.84
N LEU A 93 -21.87 18.93 -14.84
CA LEU A 93 -21.86 19.75 -13.61
C LEU A 93 -23.20 19.71 -12.87
N THR A 94 -24.29 19.48 -13.58
CA THR A 94 -25.62 19.27 -12.98
C THR A 94 -25.71 18.02 -12.13
N GLN A 95 -24.77 17.06 -12.23
CA GLN A 95 -24.68 15.86 -11.40
C GLN A 95 -23.57 15.94 -10.33
N ARG A 96 -22.61 16.86 -10.52
CA ARG A 96 -21.48 17.11 -9.60
C ARG A 96 -21.56 18.47 -8.90
N GLY A 97 -22.75 19.06 -8.86
CA GLY A 97 -22.93 20.35 -8.22
C GLY A 97 -22.58 20.26 -6.73
N ARG A 98 -22.08 21.36 -6.15
CA ARG A 98 -21.67 21.41 -4.73
C ARG A 98 -22.73 20.84 -3.78
N LYS A 99 -24.02 21.11 -4.05
CA LYS A 99 -25.13 20.58 -3.24
C LYS A 99 -25.22 19.04 -3.31
N GLN A 100 -25.06 18.46 -4.50
CA GLN A 100 -25.16 17.02 -4.71
C GLN A 100 -23.95 16.29 -4.16
N THR A 101 -22.74 16.81 -4.38
CA THR A 101 -21.52 16.27 -3.77
C THR A 101 -21.64 16.29 -2.24
N LYS A 102 -22.17 17.37 -1.66
CA LYS A 102 -22.39 17.45 -0.21
C LYS A 102 -23.41 16.41 0.27
N GLN A 103 -24.48 16.17 -0.49
CA GLN A 103 -25.47 15.15 -0.17
C GLN A 103 -24.85 13.75 -0.22
N MET A 104 -24.11 13.42 -1.29
CA MET A 104 -23.46 12.11 -1.43
C MET A 104 -22.48 11.82 -0.28
N TRP A 105 -21.73 12.81 0.21
CA TRP A 105 -20.88 12.60 1.38
C TRP A 105 -21.68 12.38 2.67
N GLN A 106 -22.86 12.98 2.80
CA GLN A 106 -23.76 12.69 3.92
C GLN A 106 -24.35 11.28 3.82
N ASP A 107 -24.73 10.85 2.62
CA ASP A 107 -25.26 9.52 2.36
C ASP A 107 -24.19 8.47 2.70
N ILE A 108 -22.94 8.66 2.25
CA ILE A 108 -21.79 7.81 2.61
C ILE A 108 -21.54 7.78 4.12
N SER A 109 -21.59 8.93 4.80
CA SER A 109 -21.44 8.99 6.25
C SER A 109 -22.51 8.16 6.98
N THR A 110 -23.74 8.19 6.45
CA THR A 110 -24.87 7.41 6.99
C THR A 110 -24.69 5.92 6.74
N GLU A 111 -24.26 5.52 5.54
CA GLU A 111 -24.01 4.12 5.16
C GLU A 111 -22.84 3.50 5.93
N LEU A 112 -21.85 4.33 6.29
CA LEU A 112 -20.77 3.97 7.22
C LEU A 112 -21.21 4.05 8.69
N ASN A 113 -22.51 3.97 8.97
CA ASN A 113 -23.11 3.98 10.30
C ASN A 113 -22.72 5.20 11.16
N GLY A 114 -22.33 6.32 10.54
CA GLY A 114 -21.86 7.51 11.25
C GLY A 114 -20.46 7.36 11.87
N GLU A 115 -19.73 6.29 11.59
CA GLU A 115 -18.36 6.06 12.09
C GLU A 115 -17.39 7.16 11.63
N ILE A 116 -17.64 7.73 10.45
CA ILE A 116 -16.92 8.88 9.90
C ILE A 116 -17.92 9.95 9.46
N SER A 117 -17.65 11.21 9.80
CA SER A 117 -18.47 12.35 9.35
C SER A 117 -18.31 12.58 7.85
N ALA A 118 -19.30 13.21 7.20
CA ALA A 118 -19.24 13.53 5.77
C ALA A 118 -17.97 14.30 5.36
N ASP A 119 -17.54 15.28 6.17
CA ASP A 119 -16.29 16.03 5.94
C ASP A 119 -15.05 15.17 6.18
N GLY A 120 -15.08 14.33 7.22
CA GLY A 120 -14.04 13.34 7.49
C GLY A 120 -13.86 12.36 6.34
N ALA A 121 -14.96 11.83 5.79
CA ALA A 121 -14.99 10.91 4.66
C ALA A 121 -14.39 11.56 3.41
N ALA A 122 -14.78 12.80 3.11
CA ALA A 122 -14.23 13.55 1.98
C ALA A 122 -12.71 13.79 2.13
N LYS A 123 -12.25 14.15 3.33
CA LYS A 123 -10.82 14.32 3.63
C LYS A 123 -10.06 13.01 3.53
N ARG A 124 -10.61 11.92 4.06
CA ARG A 124 -9.98 10.60 4.05
C ARG A 124 -9.86 10.06 2.63
N TRP A 125 -10.93 10.15 1.85
CA TRP A 125 -10.92 9.81 0.42
C TRP A 125 -9.87 10.59 -0.37
N LYS A 126 -9.74 11.90 -0.11
CA LYS A 126 -8.69 12.72 -0.73
C LYS A 126 -7.29 12.19 -0.40
N SER A 127 -7.02 11.90 0.88
CA SER A 127 -5.73 11.36 1.31
C SER A 127 -5.41 10.01 0.65
N LEU A 128 -6.40 9.10 0.56
CA LEU A 128 -6.26 7.82 -0.13
C LEU A 128 -5.90 8.00 -1.61
N ARG A 129 -6.64 8.89 -2.29
CA ARG A 129 -6.39 9.20 -3.70
C ARG A 129 -5.01 9.81 -3.92
N ASP A 130 -4.61 10.78 -3.11
CA ASP A 130 -3.31 11.45 -3.23
C ASP A 130 -2.16 10.43 -3.06
N THR A 131 -2.28 9.53 -2.07
CA THR A 131 -1.33 8.45 -1.84
C THR A 131 -1.27 7.47 -3.03
N PHE A 132 -2.43 7.04 -3.53
CA PHE A 132 -2.51 6.17 -4.69
C PHE A 132 -1.90 6.81 -5.95
N MET A 133 -2.18 8.10 -6.20
CA MET A 133 -1.58 8.83 -7.33
C MET A 133 -0.07 8.93 -7.21
N LYS A 134 0.47 9.16 -6.01
CA LYS A 134 1.92 9.17 -5.76
C LYS A 134 2.54 7.81 -6.09
N ILE A 135 1.95 6.71 -5.59
CA ILE A 135 2.43 5.34 -5.90
C ILE A 135 2.40 5.07 -7.41
N ILE A 136 1.35 5.50 -8.11
CA ILE A 136 1.27 5.34 -9.57
C ILE A 136 2.32 6.19 -10.29
N ALA A 137 2.58 7.42 -9.83
CA ALA A 137 3.62 8.27 -10.39
C ALA A 137 5.02 7.65 -10.20
N ASP A 138 5.31 7.15 -8.99
CA ASP A 138 6.58 6.49 -8.67
C ASP A 138 6.78 5.24 -9.52
N LYS A 139 5.73 4.44 -9.74
CA LYS A 139 5.76 3.27 -10.65
C LYS A 139 5.97 3.63 -12.11
N ARG A 140 5.59 4.85 -12.52
CA ARG A 140 5.75 5.35 -13.90
C ARG A 140 7.08 6.03 -14.13
N GLN A 141 7.84 6.35 -13.08
CA GLN A 141 9.19 6.88 -13.25
C GLN A 141 10.08 5.79 -13.87
N PRO A 142 10.64 6.00 -15.08
CA PRO A 142 11.72 5.15 -15.55
C PRO A 142 12.88 5.27 -14.56
N SER A 143 13.49 4.15 -14.18
CA SER A 143 14.69 4.14 -13.33
C SER A 143 15.79 4.95 -14.01
N GLY A 144 15.92 6.21 -13.61
CA GLY A 144 16.74 7.20 -14.30
C GLY A 144 17.11 8.34 -13.37
N SER A 145 17.68 8.02 -12.22
CA SER A 145 18.43 8.99 -11.42
C SER A 145 19.76 9.30 -12.11
N GLY A 146 19.70 10.14 -13.14
CA GLY A 146 20.87 10.73 -13.77
C GLY A 146 21.08 12.17 -13.29
N SER A 147 21.22 12.40 -11.98
CA SER A 147 21.81 13.66 -11.52
C SER A 147 23.32 13.49 -11.55
N PHE A 148 23.94 13.90 -12.66
CA PHE A 148 25.39 14.03 -12.74
C PHE A 148 25.84 15.04 -11.69
N SER A 149 26.55 14.57 -10.66
CA SER A 149 27.33 15.42 -9.78
C SER A 149 28.40 16.10 -10.64
N THR A 150 28.19 17.36 -11.02
CA THR A 150 29.26 18.17 -11.62
C THR A 150 30.30 18.46 -10.55
N GLU A 151 31.29 17.57 -10.46
CA GLU A 151 32.56 17.80 -9.78
C GLU A 151 33.31 18.91 -10.52
N LYS A 152 33.49 20.05 -9.87
CA LYS A 152 34.36 21.12 -10.39
C LYS A 152 35.80 20.78 -10.05
N VAL A 153 36.52 20.24 -11.02
CA VAL A 153 37.98 20.18 -11.01
C VAL A 153 38.51 21.60 -11.26
N ALA A 154 39.05 22.24 -10.22
CA ALA A 154 39.93 23.39 -10.39
C ALA A 154 41.34 22.86 -10.64
N VAL A 155 41.80 23.00 -11.88
CA VAL A 155 43.19 22.79 -12.28
C VAL A 155 44.02 24.04 -11.93
N SER A 156 45.20 23.75 -11.40
CA SER A 156 46.43 24.54 -11.15
C SER A 156 46.45 26.04 -11.39
#